data_AF-A0A1I8QDW4-F1
#
_entry.id   AF-A0A1I8QDW4-F1
#
_cell.length_a   1.000
_cell.length_b   1.000
_cell.length_c   1.000
_cell.angle_alpha   90.00
_cell.angle_beta   90.00
_cell.angle_gamma   90.00
#
_symmetry.space_group_name_H-M   'P 1'
#
loop_
_entity.id
_entity.type
_entity.pdbx_description
1 polymer ?
#
loop_
_entity_poly.entity_id
_entity_poly.type
_entity_poly.pdbx_seq_one_letter_code
_entity_poly.pdbx_strand_id
1 'polypeptide(L)'
;MSNLDNRIANADQLLTTDIDKFCESATDLYSNISKPILDIFIYVYRLSVTLGAKTPSILMIYLLVAGVFLTRLRRPTGRLTVEEQKLEGEFRYVNSRLITNSEEVAFYQGNTREKLTLLASYSKLRSHLRKFLEFRVGMGIVDNLVGKYFASIVGFYAVSIPFFTPNHPMLSGENSGKRLQVSSRKTHCGYKLGI
;
A
#
# COMPACT_ATOMS: atom_id res chain seq x y z
N MET A 1 28.90 -31.72 24.53
CA MET A 1 28.65 -30.80 25.66
C MET A 1 28.66 -29.40 25.05
N SER A 2 27.57 -28.67 24.82
CA SER A 2 26.43 -28.37 25.69
C SER A 2 25.15 -28.10 24.87
N ASN A 3 24.29 -29.12 24.76
CA ASN A 3 22.85 -28.96 24.58
C ASN A 3 22.27 -29.08 25.99
N LEU A 4 22.33 -27.99 26.76
CA LEU A 4 21.90 -27.99 28.17
C LEU A 4 20.51 -27.36 28.36
N ASP A 5 19.93 -26.76 27.31
CA ASP A 5 18.53 -26.33 27.33
C ASP A 5 17.89 -26.56 25.96
N ASN A 6 17.15 -27.67 25.82
CA ASN A 6 16.38 -27.98 24.61
C ASN A 6 15.12 -27.09 24.47
N ARG A 7 14.96 -26.06 25.33
CA ARG A 7 13.91 -25.04 25.20
C ARG A 7 14.21 -24.02 24.09
N ILE A 8 15.48 -23.82 23.73
CA ILE A 8 15.89 -22.91 22.66
C ILE A 8 16.69 -23.71 21.63
N ALA A 9 16.01 -24.25 20.63
CA ALA A 9 16.66 -24.89 19.49
C ALA A 9 17.37 -23.83 18.62
N ASN A 10 18.62 -24.10 18.19
CA ASN A 10 19.45 -23.25 17.33
C ASN A 10 19.59 -21.78 17.79
N ALA A 11 20.13 -21.57 19.00
CA ALA A 11 20.40 -20.24 19.53
C ALA A 11 21.38 -19.41 18.67
N ASP A 12 22.29 -20.08 17.96
CA ASP A 12 23.21 -19.48 16.98
C ASP A 12 22.46 -18.92 15.76
N GLN A 13 21.48 -19.66 15.24
CA GLN A 13 20.64 -19.21 14.13
C GLN A 13 19.75 -18.02 14.53
N LEU A 14 19.19 -18.06 15.75
CA LEU A 14 18.38 -16.97 16.31
C LEU A 14 19.21 -15.68 16.49
N LEU A 15 20.46 -15.80 16.95
CA LEU A 15 21.27 -14.64 17.34
C LEU A 15 21.92 -13.94 16.15
N THR A 16 22.20 -14.64 15.05
CA THR A 16 22.75 -14.02 13.84
C THR A 16 21.68 -13.79 12.79
N THR A 17 21.06 -14.86 12.30
CA THR A 17 20.23 -14.78 11.08
C THR A 17 18.92 -14.05 11.33
N ASP A 18 18.29 -14.27 12.48
CA ASP A 18 16.99 -13.65 12.76
C ASP A 18 17.14 -12.17 13.15
N ILE A 19 18.22 -11.82 13.86
CA ILE A 19 18.54 -10.42 14.16
C ILE A 19 18.83 -9.64 12.87
N ASP A 20 19.63 -10.20 11.96
CA ASP A 20 19.94 -9.55 10.68
C ASP A 20 18.66 -9.30 9.87
N LYS A 21 17.80 -10.32 9.73
CA LYS A 21 16.50 -10.20 9.03
C LYS A 21 15.56 -9.20 9.70
N PHE A 22 15.57 -9.14 11.03
CA PHE A 22 14.77 -8.17 11.77
C PHE A 22 15.24 -6.75 11.51
N CYS A 23 16.56 -6.49 11.58
CA CYS A 23 17.14 -5.19 11.31
C CYS A 23 16.87 -4.73 9.87
N GLU A 24 16.98 -5.62 8.90
CA GLU A 24 16.64 -5.35 7.49
C GLU A 24 15.16 -4.98 7.35
N SER A 25 14.26 -5.81 7.90
CA SER A 25 12.81 -5.55 7.87
C SER A 25 12.42 -4.24 8.57
N ALA A 26 13.08 -3.93 9.69
CA ALA A 26 12.84 -2.70 10.45
C ALA A 26 13.32 -1.46 9.67
N THR A 27 14.49 -1.54 9.05
CA THR A 27 15.06 -0.46 8.23
C THR A 27 14.22 -0.20 6.98
N ASP A 28 13.74 -1.28 6.34
CA ASP A 28 12.83 -1.20 5.21
C ASP A 28 11.50 -0.58 5.60
N LEU A 29 10.91 -1.01 6.73
CA LEU A 29 9.66 -0.44 7.22
C LEU A 29 9.81 1.07 7.49
N TYR A 30 10.89 1.46 8.16
CA TYR A 30 11.18 2.87 8.44
C TYR A 30 11.28 3.69 7.15
N SER A 31 12.02 3.19 6.17
CA SER A 31 12.21 3.87 4.88
C SER A 31 10.92 3.97 4.05
N ASN A 32 10.08 2.94 4.10
CA ASN A 32 8.80 2.89 3.36
C ASN A 32 7.70 3.72 4.00
N ILE A 33 7.76 3.98 5.31
CA ILE A 33 6.79 4.83 6.03
C ILE A 33 7.21 6.30 6.04
N SER A 34 8.49 6.58 6.27
CA SER A 34 9.00 7.94 6.42
C SER A 34 8.79 8.78 5.16
N LYS A 35 9.02 8.20 3.98
CA LYS A 35 8.85 8.87 2.68
C LYS A 35 7.42 9.41 2.47
N PRO A 36 6.34 8.59 2.48
CA PRO A 36 4.98 9.09 2.34
C PRO A 36 4.57 10.13 3.38
N ILE A 37 5.03 9.99 4.62
CA ILE A 37 4.70 10.94 5.70
C ILE A 37 5.28 12.32 5.37
N LEU A 38 6.57 12.38 5.05
CA LEU A 38 7.24 13.63 4.67
C LEU A 38 6.61 14.25 3.42
N ASP A 39 6.29 13.43 2.42
CA ASP A 39 5.63 13.88 1.19
C ASP A 39 4.28 14.55 1.48
N ILE A 40 3.44 13.93 2.33
CA ILE A 40 2.14 14.50 2.73
C ILE A 40 2.33 15.84 3.47
N PHE A 41 3.27 15.92 4.41
CA PHE A 41 3.52 17.17 5.15
C PHE A 41 3.96 18.31 4.24
N ILE A 42 4.93 18.06 3.36
CA ILE A 42 5.43 19.08 2.43
C ILE A 42 4.32 19.49 1.46
N TYR A 43 3.53 18.53 0.96
CA TYR A 43 2.42 18.80 0.04
C TYR A 43 1.36 19.70 0.67
N VAL A 44 0.89 19.36 1.88
CA VAL A 44 -0.11 20.17 2.60
C VAL A 44 0.41 21.57 2.89
N TYR A 45 1.68 21.71 3.29
CA TYR A 45 2.29 23.01 3.54
C TYR A 45 2.36 23.88 2.27
N ARG A 46 2.91 23.33 1.17
CA ARG A 46 3.04 24.04 -0.11
C ARG A 46 1.69 24.46 -0.69
N LEU A 47 0.68 23.58 -0.61
CA LEU A 47 -0.65 23.85 -1.13
C LEU A 47 -1.39 24.90 -0.29
N SER A 48 -1.22 24.86 1.03
CA SER A 48 -1.81 25.85 1.95
C SER A 48 -1.28 27.26 1.72
N VAL A 49 0.03 27.41 1.46
CA VAL A 49 0.66 28.71 1.16
C VAL A 49 0.20 29.28 -0.19
N THR A 50 -0.05 28.41 -1.18
CA THR A 50 -0.34 28.84 -2.55
C THR A 50 -1.84 29.12 -2.79
N LEU A 51 -2.72 28.25 -2.29
CA LEU A 51 -4.16 28.26 -2.60
C LEU A 51 -5.05 28.50 -1.36
N GLY A 52 -4.44 28.63 -0.18
CA GLY A 52 -5.14 28.70 1.10
C GLY A 52 -5.49 27.30 1.65
N ALA A 53 -5.88 27.24 2.93
CA ALA A 53 -6.08 25.99 3.67
C ALA A 53 -7.32 25.17 3.25
N LYS A 54 -8.22 25.72 2.42
CA LYS A 54 -9.49 25.06 2.02
C LYS A 54 -9.30 23.93 1.02
N THR A 55 -8.37 24.07 0.07
CA THR A 55 -8.06 23.03 -0.92
C THR A 55 -7.38 21.79 -0.31
N PRO A 56 -6.31 21.92 0.52
CA PRO A 56 -5.66 20.77 1.13
C PRO A 56 -6.55 20.03 2.14
N SER A 57 -7.49 20.71 2.80
CA SER A 57 -8.39 20.04 3.75
C SER A 57 -9.35 19.05 3.07
N ILE A 58 -9.89 19.40 1.90
CA ILE A 58 -10.75 18.51 1.10
C ILE A 58 -9.96 17.29 0.62
N LEU A 59 -8.72 17.49 0.15
CA LEU A 59 -7.84 16.40 -0.27
C LEU A 59 -7.46 15.48 0.90
N MET A 60 -7.24 16.04 2.09
CA MET A 60 -6.96 15.24 3.28
C MET A 60 -8.16 14.40 3.73
N ILE A 61 -9.37 14.98 3.70
CA ILE A 61 -10.60 14.25 4.01
C ILE A 61 -10.78 13.09 3.03
N TYR A 62 -10.59 13.33 1.73
CA TYR A 62 -10.65 12.28 0.72
C TYR A 62 -9.61 11.18 0.98
N LEU A 63 -8.36 11.54 1.28
CA LEU A 63 -7.28 10.59 1.58
C LEU A 63 -7.61 9.72 2.80
N LEU A 64 -8.16 10.32 3.87
CA LEU A 64 -8.58 9.56 5.06
C LEU A 64 -9.74 8.62 4.77
N VAL A 65 -10.78 9.10 4.08
CA VAL A 65 -11.97 8.29 3.75
C VAL A 65 -11.60 7.15 2.82
N ALA A 66 -10.90 7.45 1.72
CA ALA A 66 -10.44 6.44 0.77
C ALA A 66 -9.46 5.47 1.43
N GLY A 67 -8.52 5.97 2.26
CA GLY A 67 -7.58 5.14 2.99
C GLY A 67 -8.26 4.15 3.94
N VAL A 68 -9.23 4.61 4.75
CA VAL A 68 -10.01 3.75 5.64
C VAL A 68 -10.86 2.76 4.86
N PHE A 69 -11.53 3.21 3.80
CA PHE A 69 -12.36 2.37 2.94
C PHE A 69 -11.55 1.24 2.28
N LEU A 70 -10.43 1.57 1.63
CA LEU A 70 -9.56 0.60 0.97
C LEU A 70 -8.91 -0.35 1.99
N THR A 71 -8.47 0.16 3.15
CA THR A 71 -7.93 -0.67 4.22
C THR A 71 -8.96 -1.68 4.74
N ARG A 72 -10.22 -1.26 4.87
CA ARG A 72 -11.31 -2.14 5.30
C ARG A 72 -11.65 -3.19 4.25
N LEU A 73 -11.62 -2.82 2.98
CA LEU A 73 -11.78 -3.75 1.86
C LEU A 73 -10.62 -4.78 1.78
N ARG A 74 -9.40 -4.38 2.20
CA ARG A 74 -8.21 -5.24 2.20
C ARG A 74 -8.11 -6.21 3.39
N ARG A 75 -8.73 -5.88 4.55
CA ARG A 75 -8.75 -6.76 5.74
C ARG A 75 -9.13 -8.25 5.50
N PRO A 76 -10.16 -8.61 4.71
CA PRO A 76 -10.54 -10.01 4.51
C PRO A 76 -9.44 -10.90 3.89
N THR A 77 -8.48 -10.33 3.14
CA THR A 77 -7.39 -11.09 2.50
C THR A 77 -6.59 -11.91 3.51
N GLY A 78 -6.33 -11.38 4.71
CA GLY A 78 -5.56 -12.09 5.73
C GLY A 78 -6.24 -13.39 6.18
N ARG A 79 -7.57 -13.39 6.32
CA ARG A 79 -8.33 -14.61 6.69
C ARG A 79 -8.28 -15.66 5.58
N LEU A 80 -8.39 -15.23 4.33
CA LEU A 80 -8.33 -16.11 3.17
C LEU A 80 -6.96 -16.77 3.01
N THR A 81 -5.88 -16.04 3.29
CA THR A 81 -4.51 -16.57 3.30
C THR A 81 -4.30 -17.62 4.39
N VAL A 82 -4.85 -17.43 5.59
CA VAL A 82 -4.77 -18.44 6.66
C VAL A 82 -5.48 -19.74 6.25
N GLU A 83 -6.65 -19.63 5.63
CA GLU A 83 -7.40 -20.78 5.13
C GLU A 83 -6.68 -21.49 3.99
N GLU A 84 -6.04 -20.74 3.09
CA GLU A 84 -5.18 -21.28 2.03
C GLU A 84 -4.04 -22.12 2.60
N GLN A 85 -3.31 -21.58 3.59
CA GLN A 85 -2.22 -22.29 4.27
C GLN A 85 -2.70 -23.57 4.97
N LYS A 86 -3.90 -23.55 5.55
CA LYS A 86 -4.50 -24.74 6.16
C LYS A 86 -4.79 -25.84 5.12
N LEU A 87 -5.40 -25.47 4.00
CA LEU A 87 -5.72 -26.41 2.90
C LEU A 87 -4.45 -26.95 2.23
N GLU A 88 -3.44 -26.10 2.06
CA GLU A 88 -2.13 -26.51 1.55
C GLU A 88 -1.43 -27.47 2.52
N GLY A 89 -1.51 -27.20 3.83
CA GLY A 89 -1.03 -28.09 4.88
C GLY A 89 -1.71 -29.47 4.85
N GLU A 90 -3.04 -29.51 4.69
CA GLU A 90 -3.78 -30.77 4.55
C GLU A 90 -3.32 -31.58 3.32
N PHE A 91 -3.14 -30.91 2.18
CA PHE A 91 -2.63 -31.54 0.96
C PHE A 91 -1.20 -32.08 1.16
N ARG A 92 -0.31 -31.29 1.74
CA ARG A 92 1.07 -31.70 2.03
C ARG A 92 1.13 -32.87 3.01
N TYR A 93 0.23 -32.90 4.01
CA TYR A 93 0.13 -34.01 4.95
C TYR A 93 -0.29 -35.31 4.26
N VAL A 94 -1.34 -35.28 3.42
CA VAL A 94 -1.78 -36.45 2.64
C VAL A 94 -0.66 -36.94 1.71
N ASN A 95 0.03 -36.02 1.04
CA ASN A 95 1.15 -36.35 0.16
C ASN A 95 2.33 -36.99 0.93
N SER A 96 2.67 -36.45 2.10
CA SER A 96 3.72 -37.00 2.96
C SER A 96 3.39 -38.42 3.43
N ARG A 97 2.15 -38.64 3.91
CA ARG A 97 1.67 -39.96 4.32
C ARG A 97 1.75 -41.00 3.18
N LEU A 98 1.40 -40.59 1.97
CA LEU A 98 1.47 -41.45 0.79
C LEU A 98 2.91 -41.87 0.46
N ILE A 99 3.87 -40.97 0.63
CA ILE A 99 5.30 -41.27 0.39
C ILE A 99 5.82 -42.25 1.46
N THR A 100 5.53 -41.99 2.74
CA THR A 100 6.00 -42.82 3.86
C THR A 100 5.46 -44.26 3.78
N ASN A 101 4.19 -44.43 3.40
CA ASN A 101 3.53 -45.74 3.35
C ASN A 101 3.42 -46.29 1.91
N SER A 102 4.32 -45.86 1.02
CA SER A 102 4.25 -46.20 -0.41
C SER A 102 4.40 -47.71 -0.69
N GLU A 103 5.23 -48.40 0.09
CA GLU A 103 5.42 -49.86 -0.01
C GLU A 103 4.16 -50.64 0.37
N GLU A 104 3.48 -50.24 1.46
CA GLU A 104 2.22 -50.85 1.90
C GLU A 104 1.13 -50.66 0.83
N VAL A 105 1.01 -49.44 0.28
CA VAL A 105 0.01 -49.14 -0.76
C VAL A 105 0.27 -49.95 -2.03
N ALA A 106 1.54 -50.17 -2.41
CA ALA A 106 1.90 -51.02 -3.55
C ALA A 106 1.60 -52.50 -3.29
N PHE A 107 1.88 -52.99 -2.09
CA PHE A 107 1.63 -54.37 -1.67
C PHE A 107 0.14 -54.71 -1.68
N TYR A 108 -0.72 -53.80 -1.19
CA TYR A 108 -2.17 -53.98 -1.14
C TYR A 108 -2.92 -53.49 -2.39
N GLN A 109 -2.21 -53.06 -3.45
CA GLN A 109 -2.80 -52.48 -4.67
C GLN A 109 -3.79 -51.31 -4.39
N GLY A 110 -3.52 -50.50 -3.36
CA GLY A 110 -4.38 -49.42 -2.89
C GLY A 110 -4.36 -48.12 -3.72
N ASN A 111 -3.62 -48.09 -4.83
CA ASN A 111 -3.34 -46.88 -5.63
C ASN A 111 -4.59 -46.08 -6.02
N THR A 112 -5.67 -46.74 -6.43
CA THR A 112 -6.90 -46.05 -6.87
C THR A 112 -7.56 -45.29 -5.72
N ARG A 113 -7.55 -45.83 -4.50
CA ARG A 113 -8.13 -45.21 -3.31
C ARG A 113 -7.29 -44.03 -2.83
N GLU A 114 -5.97 -44.20 -2.72
CA GLU A 114 -5.06 -43.12 -2.33
C GLU A 114 -5.07 -41.97 -3.34
N LYS A 115 -5.11 -42.28 -4.64
CA LYS A 115 -5.25 -41.26 -5.71
C LYS A 115 -6.52 -40.44 -5.58
N LEU A 116 -7.66 -41.07 -5.27
CA LEU A 116 -8.92 -40.35 -5.06
C LEU A 116 -8.86 -39.43 -3.84
N THR A 117 -8.26 -39.90 -2.74
CA THR A 117 -8.05 -39.09 -1.51
C THR A 117 -7.18 -37.87 -1.79
N LEU A 118 -6.06 -38.05 -2.50
CA LEU A 118 -5.15 -36.96 -2.87
C LEU A 118 -5.83 -35.96 -3.81
N LEU A 119 -6.54 -36.44 -4.83
CA LEU A 119 -7.31 -35.58 -5.75
C LEU A 119 -8.42 -34.81 -5.04
N ALA A 120 -9.09 -35.41 -4.05
CA ALA A 120 -10.11 -34.73 -3.26
C ALA A 120 -9.50 -33.55 -2.48
N SER A 121 -8.40 -33.74 -1.75
CA SER A 121 -7.71 -32.65 -1.04
C SER A 121 -7.18 -31.58 -2.00
N TYR A 122 -6.61 -31.98 -3.15
CA TYR A 122 -6.16 -31.04 -4.18
C TYR A 122 -7.30 -30.21 -4.78
N SER A 123 -8.46 -30.83 -5.03
CA SER A 123 -9.62 -30.14 -5.61
C SER A 123 -10.18 -29.07 -4.67
N LYS A 124 -10.19 -29.34 -3.35
CA LYS A 124 -10.57 -28.36 -2.32
C LYS A 124 -9.63 -27.16 -2.33
N LEU A 125 -8.31 -27.39 -2.27
CA LEU A 125 -7.30 -26.33 -2.35
C LEU A 125 -7.45 -25.50 -3.62
N ARG A 126 -7.56 -26.15 -4.79
CA ARG A 126 -7.72 -25.47 -6.07
C ARG A 126 -9.00 -24.64 -6.14
N SER A 127 -10.10 -25.11 -5.54
CA SER A 127 -11.35 -24.36 -5.51
C SER A 127 -11.26 -23.09 -4.67
N HIS A 128 -10.56 -23.15 -3.53
CA HIS A 128 -10.28 -21.99 -2.68
C HIS A 128 -9.39 -20.98 -3.40
N LEU A 129 -8.32 -21.46 -4.03
CA LEU A 129 -7.36 -20.61 -4.73
C LEU A 129 -8.00 -19.83 -5.90
N ARG A 130 -8.94 -20.45 -6.62
CA ARG A 130 -9.70 -19.76 -7.68
C ARG A 130 -10.56 -18.63 -7.12
N LYS A 131 -11.33 -18.87 -6.05
CA LYS A 131 -12.15 -17.84 -5.40
C LYS A 131 -11.29 -16.71 -4.83
N PHE A 132 -10.15 -17.05 -4.24
CA PHE A 132 -9.18 -16.08 -3.74
C PHE A 132 -8.62 -15.21 -4.88
N LEU A 133 -8.29 -15.82 -6.03
CA LEU A 133 -7.79 -15.09 -7.19
C LEU A 133 -8.85 -14.15 -7.76
N GLU A 134 -10.10 -14.61 -7.92
CA GLU A 134 -11.22 -13.77 -8.36
C GLU A 134 -11.42 -12.57 -7.42
N PHE A 135 -11.41 -12.81 -6.11
CA PHE A 135 -11.50 -11.75 -5.10
C PHE A 135 -10.32 -10.76 -5.19
N ARG A 136 -9.09 -11.26 -5.37
CA ARG A 136 -7.87 -10.45 -5.49
C ARG A 136 -7.90 -9.58 -6.74
N VAL A 137 -8.36 -10.12 -7.87
CA VAL A 137 -8.54 -9.35 -9.12
C VAL A 137 -9.60 -8.27 -8.92
N GLY A 138 -10.75 -8.60 -8.31
CA GLY A 138 -11.79 -7.64 -8.00
C GLY A 138 -11.29 -6.48 -7.12
N MET A 139 -10.58 -6.79 -6.03
CA MET A 139 -9.93 -5.77 -5.19
C MET A 139 -8.93 -4.91 -5.99
N GLY A 140 -8.14 -5.53 -6.86
CA GLY A 140 -7.19 -4.81 -7.72
C GLY A 140 -7.86 -3.80 -8.65
N ILE A 141 -9.05 -4.13 -9.18
CA ILE A 141 -9.85 -3.20 -10.01
C ILE A 141 -10.34 -2.03 -9.14
N VAL A 142 -10.88 -2.30 -7.95
CA VAL A 142 -11.35 -1.24 -7.03
C VAL A 142 -10.21 -0.31 -6.59
N ASP A 143 -9.04 -0.87 -6.25
CA ASP A 143 -7.86 -0.10 -5.86
C ASP A 143 -7.42 0.85 -6.99
N ASN A 144 -7.44 0.39 -8.25
CA ASN A 144 -7.14 1.25 -9.40
C ASN A 144 -8.22 2.32 -9.64
N LEU A 145 -9.49 1.96 -9.47
CA LEU A 145 -10.61 2.88 -9.66
C LEU A 145 -10.57 4.04 -8.64
N VAL A 146 -10.41 3.72 -7.36
CA VAL A 146 -10.34 4.70 -6.26
C VAL A 146 -9.02 5.46 -6.28
N GLY A 147 -7.90 4.76 -6.45
CA GLY A 147 -6.57 5.35 -6.39
C GLY A 147 -6.25 6.27 -7.57
N LYS A 148 -6.81 6.03 -8.76
CA LYS A 148 -6.54 6.83 -9.95
C LYS A 148 -7.73 7.72 -10.32
N TYR A 149 -8.86 7.12 -10.67
CA TYR A 149 -9.97 7.85 -11.30
C TYR A 149 -10.67 8.78 -10.31
N PHE A 150 -11.10 8.27 -9.15
CA PHE A 150 -11.72 9.12 -8.13
C PHE A 150 -10.75 10.16 -7.56
N ALA A 151 -9.49 9.78 -7.37
CA ALA A 151 -8.45 10.71 -6.91
C ALA A 151 -8.24 11.86 -7.90
N SER A 152 -8.18 11.59 -9.21
CA SER A 152 -8.05 12.63 -10.23
C SER A 152 -9.26 13.57 -10.26
N ILE A 153 -10.48 13.03 -10.18
CA ILE A 153 -11.71 13.84 -10.17
C ILE A 153 -11.73 14.79 -8.97
N VAL A 154 -11.45 14.27 -7.76
CA VAL A 154 -11.40 15.08 -6.54
C VAL A 154 -10.25 16.10 -6.60
N GLY A 155 -9.11 15.72 -7.19
CA GLY A 155 -7.98 16.61 -7.42
C GLY A 155 -8.35 17.82 -8.30
N PHE A 156 -8.94 17.58 -9.47
CA PHE A 156 -9.39 18.66 -10.36
C PHE A 156 -10.48 19.52 -9.72
N TYR A 157 -11.42 18.88 -9.02
CA TYR A 157 -12.45 19.60 -8.27
C TYR A 157 -11.84 20.53 -7.22
N ALA A 158 -10.91 20.04 -6.39
CA ALA A 158 -10.27 20.82 -5.34
C ALA A 158 -9.47 22.02 -5.89
N VAL A 159 -8.78 21.84 -7.02
CA VAL A 159 -8.04 22.91 -7.70
C VAL A 159 -8.97 23.95 -8.32
N SER A 160 -10.18 23.57 -8.76
CA SER A 160 -11.14 24.51 -9.36
C SER A 160 -11.77 25.49 -8.37
N ILE A 161 -11.92 25.12 -7.09
CA ILE A 161 -12.54 25.94 -6.03
C ILE A 161 -11.95 27.36 -5.91
N PRO A 162 -10.63 27.57 -5.79
CA PRO A 162 -10.05 28.90 -5.68
C PRO A 162 -10.28 29.79 -6.91
N PHE A 163 -10.54 29.21 -8.09
CA PHE A 163 -10.85 30.00 -9.29
C PHE A 163 -12.26 30.60 -9.27
N PHE A 164 -13.22 29.96 -8.58
CA PHE A 164 -14.61 30.43 -8.50
C PHE A 164 -14.88 31.36 -7.30
N THR A 165 -13.94 31.53 -6.38
CA THR A 165 -14.10 32.51 -5.30
C THR A 165 -14.07 33.94 -5.85
N PRO A 166 -15.11 34.78 -5.62
CA PRO A 166 -15.27 36.09 -6.25
C PRO A 166 -14.22 37.15 -5.88
N ASN A 167 -13.25 36.81 -5.03
CA ASN A 167 -12.17 37.70 -4.60
C ASN A 167 -10.83 37.33 -5.26
N HIS A 168 -10.83 37.01 -6.55
CA HIS A 168 -9.59 36.83 -7.28
C HIS A 168 -9.07 38.20 -7.76
N PRO A 169 -7.88 38.66 -7.33
CA PRO A 169 -7.26 39.91 -7.81
C PRO A 169 -6.82 39.87 -9.29
N MET A 170 -7.28 38.87 -10.06
CA MET A 170 -7.11 38.74 -11.51
C MET A 170 -8.40 39.04 -12.29
N LEU A 171 -9.57 38.95 -11.65
CA LEU A 171 -10.87 39.32 -12.24
C LEU A 171 -11.31 40.73 -11.82
N SER A 172 -10.85 41.21 -10.66
CA SER A 172 -10.90 42.64 -10.37
C SER A 172 -9.75 43.30 -11.13
N GLY A 173 -10.05 43.99 -12.23
CA GLY A 173 -9.12 44.71 -13.10
C GLY A 173 -8.42 45.91 -12.43
N GLU A 174 -7.92 45.74 -11.21
CA GLU A 174 -7.31 46.80 -10.39
C GLU A 174 -5.93 46.38 -9.85
N ASN A 175 -5.16 45.57 -10.59
CA ASN A 175 -3.77 45.29 -10.19
C ASN A 175 -2.74 45.23 -11.33
N SER A 176 -3.15 45.30 -12.60
CA SER A 176 -2.21 45.51 -13.70
C SER A 176 -1.50 46.88 -13.63
N GLY A 177 -2.15 47.89 -13.02
CA GLY A 177 -1.54 49.22 -12.80
C GLY A 177 -0.46 49.26 -11.72
N LYS A 178 -0.55 48.43 -10.67
CA LYS A 178 0.40 48.45 -9.54
C LYS A 178 1.70 47.70 -9.84
N ARG A 179 1.66 46.66 -10.68
CA ARG A 179 2.85 45.90 -11.07
C ARG A 179 3.73 46.64 -12.09
N LEU A 180 3.13 47.47 -12.96
CA LEU A 180 3.86 48.35 -13.88
C LEU A 180 4.50 49.56 -13.16
N GLN A 181 3.82 50.18 -12.18
CA GLN A 181 4.43 51.29 -11.42
C GLN A 181 5.62 50.88 -10.53
N VAL A 182 5.62 49.67 -9.97
CA VAL A 182 6.77 49.18 -9.17
C VAL A 182 7.98 48.87 -10.08
N SER A 183 7.74 48.45 -11.32
CA SER A 183 8.81 48.26 -12.31
C SER A 183 9.40 49.59 -12.78
N SER A 184 8.57 50.62 -13.04
CA SER A 184 9.06 51.96 -13.44
C SER A 184 9.71 52.76 -12.30
N ARG A 185 9.37 52.52 -11.03
CA ARG A 185 10.06 53.18 -9.90
C ARG A 185 11.46 52.61 -9.62
N LYS A 186 11.72 51.35 -9.99
CA LYS A 186 13.05 50.73 -9.84
C LYS A 186 14.05 51.14 -10.92
N THR A 187 13.59 51.48 -12.13
CA THR A 187 14.48 51.97 -13.21
C THR A 187 14.91 53.43 -13.04
N HIS A 188 14.14 54.27 -12.34
CA HIS A 188 14.51 55.67 -12.11
C HIS A 188 15.44 55.92 -10.91
N CYS A 189 15.63 54.94 -10.01
CA CYS A 189 16.49 55.08 -8.82
C CYS A 189 17.89 54.46 -8.99
N GLY A 190 18.30 54.13 -10.23
CA GLY A 190 19.60 53.52 -10.55
C GLY A 190 20.63 54.44 -11.20
N TYR A 191 20.30 55.70 -11.52
CA TYR A 191 21.17 56.60 -12.30
C TYR A 191 21.48 57.93 -11.59
N LYS A 192 21.68 57.92 -10.27
CA LYS A 192 22.10 59.14 -9.56
C LYS A 192 22.97 58.89 -8.33
N LEU A 193 24.01 58.07 -8.46
CA LEU A 193 25.18 58.13 -7.58
C LEU A 193 26.40 57.72 -8.40
N GLY A 194 27.11 58.72 -8.93
CA GLY A 194 28.22 58.55 -9.87
C GLY A 194 28.80 59.90 -10.27
N ILE A 195 29.08 60.74 -9.27
CA ILE A 195 30.17 61.73 -9.22
C ILE A 195 30.65 61.74 -7.77
#